data_AF-A0A6L5Z4D1-F1
#
_entry.id   AF-A0A6L5Z4D1-F1
#
_cell.length_a   1.000
_cell.length_b   1.000
_cell.length_c   1.000
_cell.angle_alpha   90.00
_cell.angle_beta   90.00
_cell.angle_gamma   90.00
#
_symmetry.space_group_name_H-M   'P 1'
#
loop_
_entity.id
_entity.type
_entity.pdbx_description
1 polymer ?
#
loop_
_entity_poly.entity_id
_entity_poly.type
_entity_poly.pdbx_seq_one_letter_code
_entity_poly.pdbx_strand_id
1 'polypeptide(L)'
;MKIFPRILAFSILLIAPSILSAQTSWSNAIAAVSEKSSAYYDFALSLGSGHPGSALHGIGYERHICAIIGRMLGFQSEIRQAETFEDPPRTVQADPMEIMQHAVFLDSWVAAARNATSMTEIQKKSLWNLECVGEHGIPVSAYIDDPELHGDFSVRDGTLLVYGDIDWGIHERFTEALDDHQGVATIAFGSAGGSVMDAILIGMEIRMRGLATTLHGPCYSACPLAFMGGTERRIWMGPGPHLGFHRVYTTSGAVPLDDEIYDQIGKYLVLMDVDPLPVLKWMASAEPSEMHKPELEELCVPGVATWIQRTCGF
;
A
#
# COMPACT_ATOMS: atom_id res chain seq x y z
N MET A 1 -45.27 -33.00 -61.92
CA MET A 1 -45.89 -31.66 -62.02
C MET A 1 -45.66 -30.98 -60.67
N LYS A 2 -44.73 -30.06 -60.42
CA LYS A 2 -43.75 -29.23 -61.16
C LYS A 2 -42.43 -29.23 -60.33
N ILE A 3 -41.27 -29.61 -60.89
CA ILE A 3 -40.15 -28.76 -61.39
C ILE A 3 -39.24 -28.15 -60.27
N PHE A 4 -37.98 -28.65 -60.20
CA PHE A 4 -36.75 -28.15 -59.53
C PHE A 4 -36.29 -26.76 -60.10
N PRO A 5 -35.36 -25.93 -59.52
CA PRO A 5 -33.99 -26.33 -59.12
C PRO A 5 -33.26 -25.54 -57.98
N ARG A 6 -32.03 -26.01 -57.70
CA ARG A 6 -30.91 -25.39 -56.93
C ARG A 6 -30.52 -24.00 -57.45
N ILE A 7 -29.87 -23.16 -56.62
CA ILE A 7 -28.57 -22.47 -56.87
C ILE A 7 -28.12 -21.68 -55.60
N LEU A 8 -26.82 -21.78 -55.29
CA LEU A 8 -26.08 -20.98 -54.30
C LEU A 8 -26.10 -19.48 -54.62
N ALA A 9 -26.13 -18.62 -53.59
CA ALA A 9 -25.43 -17.34 -53.64
C ALA A 9 -24.99 -16.90 -52.24
N PHE A 10 -23.67 -16.85 -52.05
CA PHE A 10 -22.99 -16.10 -51.00
C PHE A 10 -23.44 -14.64 -51.06
N SER A 11 -23.80 -14.06 -49.93
CA SER A 11 -23.74 -12.60 -49.74
C SER A 11 -23.41 -12.33 -48.28
N ILE A 12 -22.10 -12.38 -48.01
CA ILE A 12 -21.47 -11.61 -46.95
C ILE A 12 -21.80 -10.15 -47.27
N LEU A 13 -22.65 -9.51 -46.46
CA LEU A 13 -22.62 -8.07 -46.33
C LEU A 13 -22.01 -7.75 -44.97
N LEU A 14 -20.70 -7.51 -45.02
CA LEU A 14 -19.95 -6.77 -44.04
C LEU A 14 -20.60 -5.41 -43.83
N ILE A 15 -21.07 -5.14 -42.62
CA ILE A 15 -21.00 -3.80 -42.05
C ILE A 15 -20.08 -3.92 -40.85
N ALA A 16 -18.86 -3.42 -41.04
CA ALA A 16 -17.82 -3.31 -40.04
C ALA A 16 -18.11 -2.09 -39.12
N PRO A 17 -17.20 -1.72 -38.21
CA PRO A 17 -17.24 -1.99 -36.78
C PRO A 17 -17.48 -0.69 -36.00
N SER A 18 -17.17 -0.70 -34.70
CA SER A 18 -17.02 0.47 -33.81
C SER A 18 -18.30 1.07 -33.21
N ILE A 19 -18.87 0.36 -32.23
CA ILE A 19 -19.06 1.01 -30.95
C ILE A 19 -17.76 0.78 -30.19
N LEU A 20 -16.79 1.66 -30.39
CA LEU A 20 -15.77 1.87 -29.37
C LEU A 20 -16.58 2.25 -28.13
N SER A 21 -16.68 1.35 -27.16
CA SER A 21 -17.13 1.72 -25.82
C SER A 21 -16.26 2.91 -25.42
N ALA A 22 -16.84 4.11 -25.32
CA ALA A 22 -16.11 5.27 -24.84
C ALA A 22 -15.61 4.91 -23.44
N GLN A 23 -14.33 4.59 -23.33
CA GLN A 23 -13.70 4.31 -22.06
C GLN A 23 -13.95 5.56 -21.20
N THR A 24 -14.78 5.41 -20.16
CA THR A 24 -15.12 6.54 -19.28
C THR A 24 -13.81 7.10 -18.73
N SER A 25 -13.57 8.40 -18.89
CA SER A 25 -12.38 9.02 -18.31
C SER A 25 -12.41 8.88 -16.79
N TRP A 26 -11.24 8.85 -16.15
CA TRP A 26 -11.16 8.81 -14.69
C TRP A 26 -11.92 9.96 -14.02
N SER A 27 -11.90 11.16 -14.62
CA SER A 27 -12.69 12.30 -14.14
C SER A 27 -14.20 12.03 -14.14
N ASN A 28 -14.73 11.42 -15.20
CA ASN A 28 -16.14 11.08 -15.30
C ASN A 28 -16.52 9.94 -14.36
N ALA A 29 -15.64 8.94 -14.19
CA ALA A 29 -15.85 7.85 -13.24
C ALA A 29 -15.85 8.36 -11.79
N ILE A 30 -14.90 9.23 -11.43
CA ILE A 30 -14.84 9.92 -10.13
C ILE A 30 -16.12 10.70 -9.86
N ALA A 31 -16.59 11.50 -10.83
CA ALA A 31 -17.84 12.25 -10.67
C ALA A 31 -19.05 11.32 -10.45
N ALA A 32 -19.17 10.25 -11.25
CA ALA A 32 -20.29 9.32 -11.16
C ALA A 32 -20.31 8.55 -9.82
N VAL A 33 -19.15 8.06 -9.35
CA VAL A 33 -19.06 7.35 -8.06
C VAL A 33 -19.27 8.31 -6.88
N SER A 34 -18.79 9.56 -6.99
CA SER A 34 -19.05 10.60 -5.98
C SER A 34 -20.54 10.95 -5.86
N GLU A 35 -21.24 11.08 -6.98
CA GLU A 35 -22.70 11.30 -6.99
C GLU A 35 -23.44 10.10 -6.38
N LYS A 36 -23.05 8.88 -6.76
CA LYS A 36 -23.60 7.64 -6.20
C LYS A 36 -23.37 7.55 -4.69
N SER A 37 -22.15 7.81 -4.22
CA SER A 37 -21.80 7.85 -2.79
C SER A 37 -22.70 8.84 -2.03
N SER A 38 -22.86 10.07 -2.54
CA SER A 38 -23.75 11.09 -1.96
C SER A 38 -25.20 10.60 -1.89
N ALA A 39 -25.67 9.93 -2.92
CA ALA A 39 -27.04 9.41 -2.97
C ALA A 39 -27.28 8.21 -2.03
N TYR A 40 -26.24 7.45 -1.64
CA TYR A 40 -26.32 6.47 -0.54
C TYR A 40 -26.28 7.17 0.81
N TYR A 41 -25.42 8.18 0.97
CA TYR A 41 -25.26 8.94 2.19
C TYR A 41 -26.56 9.65 2.60
N ASP A 42 -27.17 10.40 1.69
CA ASP A 42 -28.43 11.11 1.92
C ASP A 42 -29.57 10.14 2.23
N PHE A 43 -29.58 8.98 1.56
CA PHE A 43 -30.58 7.94 1.82
C PHE A 43 -30.40 7.34 3.22
N ALA A 44 -29.19 6.99 3.63
CA ALA A 44 -28.90 6.50 4.97
C ALA A 44 -29.31 7.50 6.08
N LEU A 45 -29.01 8.79 5.87
CA LEU A 45 -29.44 9.86 6.78
C LEU A 45 -30.97 9.95 6.84
N SER A 46 -31.66 9.79 5.72
CA SER A 46 -33.14 9.80 5.69
C SER A 46 -33.76 8.64 6.49
N LEU A 47 -33.05 7.52 6.62
CA LEU A 47 -33.45 6.37 7.43
C LEU A 47 -32.97 6.46 8.90
N GLY A 48 -32.23 7.51 9.27
CA GLY A 48 -31.82 7.77 10.65
C GLY A 48 -30.49 7.14 11.06
N SER A 49 -29.57 6.87 10.13
CA SER A 49 -28.24 6.29 10.42
C SER A 49 -27.39 7.13 11.39
N GLY A 50 -27.59 8.45 11.40
CA GLY A 50 -26.64 9.41 11.95
C GLY A 50 -25.35 9.52 11.11
N HIS A 51 -24.41 10.34 11.56
CA HIS A 51 -23.12 10.53 10.88
C HIS A 51 -22.11 9.46 11.34
N PRO A 52 -21.28 8.89 10.45
CA PRO A 52 -20.39 7.77 10.79
C PRO A 52 -19.16 8.16 11.64
N GLY A 53 -18.85 9.45 11.76
CA GLY A 53 -17.63 9.92 12.43
C GLY A 53 -16.35 9.36 11.80
N SER A 54 -15.29 9.19 12.60
CA SER A 54 -14.02 8.61 12.11
C SER A 54 -13.99 7.08 12.12
N ALA A 55 -15.05 6.41 12.55
CA ALA A 55 -15.06 4.96 12.77
C ALA A 55 -15.00 4.17 11.46
N LEU A 56 -15.52 4.73 10.37
CA LEU A 56 -15.56 4.10 9.04
C LEU A 56 -14.50 4.66 8.08
N HIS A 57 -13.59 5.52 8.57
CA HIS A 57 -12.61 6.18 7.73
C HIS A 57 -11.71 5.14 7.03
N GLY A 58 -11.64 5.21 5.69
CA GLY A 58 -10.78 4.35 4.88
C GLY A 58 -11.35 2.95 4.62
N ILE A 59 -12.61 2.67 4.98
CA ILE A 59 -13.23 1.36 4.70
C ILE A 59 -13.14 1.05 3.20
N GLY A 60 -12.56 -0.11 2.86
CA GLY A 60 -12.38 -0.56 1.48
C GLY A 60 -11.33 0.18 0.65
N TYR A 61 -10.59 1.15 1.22
CA TYR A 61 -9.62 1.95 0.48
C TYR A 61 -8.53 1.08 -0.19
N GLU A 62 -7.89 0.16 0.55
CA GLU A 62 -6.83 -0.73 0.05
C GLU A 62 -7.32 -1.56 -1.16
N ARG A 63 -8.51 -2.15 -1.02
CA ARG A 63 -9.16 -2.88 -2.11
C ARG A 63 -9.37 -2.01 -3.35
N HIS A 64 -9.86 -0.78 -3.15
CA HIS A 64 -10.16 0.14 -4.24
C HIS A 64 -8.91 0.63 -4.95
N ILE A 65 -7.89 1.05 -4.19
CA ILE A 65 -6.64 1.54 -4.77
C ILE A 65 -5.97 0.44 -5.60
N CYS A 66 -5.99 -0.81 -5.13
CA CYS A 66 -5.48 -1.96 -5.87
C CYS A 66 -6.28 -2.24 -7.15
N ALA A 67 -7.60 -2.28 -7.10
CA ALA A 67 -8.41 -2.47 -8.31
C ALA A 67 -8.18 -1.35 -9.35
N ILE A 68 -8.11 -0.09 -8.89
CA ILE A 68 -7.92 1.09 -9.74
C ILE A 68 -6.53 1.07 -10.40
N ILE A 69 -5.47 0.88 -9.61
CA ILE A 69 -4.10 0.86 -10.12
C ILE A 69 -3.88 -0.35 -11.03
N GLY A 70 -4.36 -1.54 -10.66
CA GLY A 70 -4.29 -2.70 -11.52
C GLY A 70 -4.98 -2.46 -12.87
N ARG A 71 -6.12 -1.76 -12.90
CA ARG A 71 -6.78 -1.35 -14.14
C ARG A 71 -5.92 -0.40 -14.97
N MET A 72 -5.26 0.58 -14.34
CA MET A 72 -4.33 1.52 -15.00
C MET A 72 -3.09 0.81 -15.57
N LEU A 73 -2.58 -0.19 -14.86
CA LEU A 73 -1.38 -0.96 -15.22
C LEU A 73 -1.66 -2.14 -16.17
N GLY A 74 -2.93 -2.44 -16.48
CA GLY A 74 -3.29 -3.48 -17.45
C GLY A 74 -3.63 -4.87 -16.88
N PHE A 75 -3.83 -4.99 -15.56
CA PHE A 75 -4.11 -6.24 -14.85
C PHE A 75 -5.62 -6.54 -14.72
N GLN A 76 -6.42 -6.30 -15.77
CA GLN A 76 -7.90 -6.37 -15.63
C GLN A 76 -8.42 -7.79 -15.29
N SER A 77 -7.70 -8.85 -15.67
CA SER A 77 -8.07 -10.23 -15.33
C SER A 77 -7.81 -10.57 -13.86
N GLU A 78 -6.72 -10.06 -13.33
CA GLU A 78 -6.17 -10.32 -12.01
C GLU A 78 -6.96 -9.57 -10.93
N ILE A 79 -7.43 -8.35 -11.22
CA ILE A 79 -8.20 -7.54 -10.27
C ILE A 79 -9.69 -7.90 -10.18
N ARG A 80 -10.20 -8.89 -10.93
CA ARG A 80 -11.66 -9.13 -11.01
C ARG A 80 -12.33 -9.24 -9.64
N GLN A 81 -11.70 -9.93 -8.70
CA GLN A 81 -12.23 -10.05 -7.34
C GLN A 81 -12.14 -8.72 -6.58
N ALA A 82 -11.02 -8.02 -6.66
CA ALA A 82 -10.83 -6.71 -6.02
C ALA A 82 -11.84 -5.66 -6.55
N GLU A 83 -12.22 -5.71 -7.84
CA GLU A 83 -13.15 -4.77 -8.46
C GLU A 83 -14.64 -5.12 -8.26
N THR A 84 -14.97 -6.37 -7.96
CA THR A 84 -16.38 -6.84 -7.92
C THR A 84 -17.01 -6.73 -6.55
N PHE A 85 -17.92 -5.77 -6.38
CA PHE A 85 -18.74 -5.63 -5.16
C PHE A 85 -20.19 -5.29 -5.54
N GLU A 86 -21.11 -5.61 -4.65
CA GLU A 86 -22.55 -5.38 -4.86
C GLU A 86 -22.99 -4.10 -4.17
N ASP A 87 -23.92 -3.41 -4.81
CA ASP A 87 -24.58 -2.26 -4.21
C ASP A 87 -25.81 -2.71 -3.41
N PRO A 88 -25.91 -2.39 -2.11
CA PRO A 88 -27.08 -2.74 -1.33
C PRO A 88 -28.32 -1.98 -1.86
N PRO A 89 -29.49 -2.63 -1.93
CA PRO A 89 -30.68 -1.99 -2.45
C PRO A 89 -31.15 -0.87 -1.49
N ARG A 90 -31.36 0.32 -2.03
CA ARG A 90 -31.88 1.48 -1.27
C ARG A 90 -33.38 1.35 -1.01
N THR A 91 -33.74 0.55 -0.02
CA THR A 91 -35.13 0.33 0.42
C THR A 91 -35.36 0.88 1.82
N VAL A 92 -36.61 1.23 2.14
CA VAL A 92 -36.96 1.80 3.46
C VAL A 92 -36.84 0.80 4.61
N GLN A 93 -36.65 -0.49 4.31
CA GLN A 93 -36.42 -1.56 5.28
C GLN A 93 -34.93 -1.90 5.46
N ALA A 94 -34.03 -1.30 4.68
CA ALA A 94 -32.60 -1.53 4.80
C ALA A 94 -32.07 -1.02 6.15
N ASP A 95 -31.01 -1.66 6.67
CA ASP A 95 -30.30 -1.14 7.83
C ASP A 95 -29.66 0.22 7.47
N PRO A 96 -30.03 1.33 8.14
CA PRO A 96 -29.46 2.64 7.85
C PRO A 96 -27.93 2.68 7.96
N MET A 97 -27.35 1.89 8.87
CA MET A 97 -25.90 1.85 9.07
C MET A 97 -25.21 1.10 7.93
N GLU A 98 -25.80 0.04 7.40
CA GLU A 98 -25.28 -0.70 6.24
C GLU A 98 -25.22 0.19 4.99
N ILE A 99 -26.29 0.96 4.74
CA ILE A 99 -26.32 1.94 3.65
C ILE A 99 -25.26 3.03 3.86
N MET A 100 -25.08 3.51 5.10
CA MET A 100 -24.05 4.50 5.42
C MET A 100 -22.64 3.95 5.20
N GLN A 101 -22.37 2.71 5.64
CA GLN A 101 -21.09 2.03 5.38
C GLN A 101 -20.79 1.93 3.90
N HIS A 102 -21.79 1.58 3.08
CA HIS A 102 -21.63 1.55 1.62
C HIS A 102 -21.35 2.92 1.02
N ALA A 103 -21.99 3.98 1.52
CA ALA A 103 -21.70 5.35 1.09
C ALA A 103 -20.23 5.72 1.32
N VAL A 104 -19.71 5.42 2.51
CA VAL A 104 -18.31 5.68 2.89
C VAL A 104 -17.35 4.79 2.12
N PHE A 105 -17.71 3.53 1.84
CA PHE A 105 -16.95 2.62 0.96
C PHE A 105 -16.79 3.21 -0.45
N LEU A 106 -17.86 3.74 -1.04
CA LEU A 106 -17.79 4.43 -2.34
C LEU A 106 -16.99 5.75 -2.27
N ASP A 107 -17.00 6.45 -1.14
CA ASP A 107 -16.17 7.66 -0.96
C ASP A 107 -14.67 7.29 -0.87
N SER A 108 -14.33 6.18 -0.21
CA SER A 108 -12.97 5.60 -0.25
C SER A 108 -12.54 5.27 -1.68
N TRP A 109 -13.45 4.77 -2.54
CA TRP A 109 -13.16 4.57 -3.97
C TRP A 109 -12.79 5.89 -4.66
N VAL A 110 -13.54 6.97 -4.40
CA VAL A 110 -13.27 8.30 -4.96
C VAL A 110 -11.91 8.82 -4.51
N ALA A 111 -11.59 8.67 -3.21
CA ALA A 111 -10.29 9.05 -2.67
C ALA A 111 -9.15 8.25 -3.31
N ALA A 112 -9.31 6.93 -3.43
CA ALA A 112 -8.33 6.06 -4.08
C ALA A 112 -8.14 6.43 -5.55
N ALA A 113 -9.21 6.70 -6.29
CA ALA A 113 -9.14 7.12 -7.69
C ALA A 113 -8.38 8.43 -7.87
N ARG A 114 -8.69 9.44 -7.05
CA ARG A 114 -7.97 10.73 -7.06
C ARG A 114 -6.48 10.53 -6.78
N ASN A 115 -6.14 9.73 -5.77
CA ASN A 115 -4.75 9.42 -5.43
C ASN A 115 -4.04 8.74 -6.61
N ALA A 116 -4.60 7.65 -7.14
CA ALA A 116 -4.04 6.90 -8.26
C ALA A 116 -3.82 7.79 -9.50
N THR A 117 -4.75 8.70 -9.81
CA THR A 117 -4.59 9.62 -10.95
C THR A 117 -3.51 10.68 -10.76
N SER A 118 -3.08 10.94 -9.53
CA SER A 118 -2.00 11.88 -9.22
C SER A 118 -0.60 11.25 -9.19
N MET A 119 -0.54 9.91 -9.15
CA MET A 119 0.71 9.16 -9.11
C MET A 119 1.41 9.09 -10.47
N THR A 120 2.74 9.07 -10.44
CA THR A 120 3.56 8.67 -11.59
C THR A 120 3.34 7.19 -11.93
N GLU A 121 3.86 6.71 -13.06
CA GLU A 121 3.82 5.27 -13.37
C GLU A 121 4.66 4.45 -12.39
N ILE A 122 5.83 4.95 -11.99
CA ILE A 122 6.72 4.31 -11.01
C ILE A 122 5.99 4.14 -9.67
N GLN A 123 5.36 5.20 -9.17
CA GLN A 123 4.60 5.16 -7.91
C GLN A 123 3.47 4.14 -7.94
N LYS A 124 2.73 4.05 -9.05
CA LYS A 124 1.68 3.05 -9.22
C LYS A 124 2.23 1.63 -9.16
N LYS A 125 3.35 1.37 -9.85
CA LYS A 125 4.01 0.05 -9.86
C LYS A 125 4.56 -0.32 -8.49
N SER A 126 5.20 0.62 -7.78
CA SER A 126 5.69 0.42 -6.42
C SER A 126 4.55 0.06 -5.47
N LEU A 127 3.42 0.79 -5.53
CA LEU A 127 2.25 0.50 -4.69
C LEU A 127 1.65 -0.85 -5.04
N TRP A 128 1.50 -1.13 -6.34
CA TRP A 128 0.99 -2.40 -6.82
C TRP A 128 1.78 -3.59 -6.26
N ASN A 129 3.11 -3.56 -6.40
CA ASN A 129 3.97 -4.63 -5.90
C ASN A 129 3.95 -4.74 -4.38
N LEU A 130 3.94 -3.60 -3.66
CA LEU A 130 4.04 -3.58 -2.20
C LEU A 130 2.73 -3.94 -1.49
N GLU A 131 1.60 -3.43 -1.97
CA GLU A 131 0.33 -3.43 -1.23
C GLU A 131 -0.76 -4.28 -1.88
N CYS A 132 -0.65 -4.60 -3.17
CA CYS A 132 -1.75 -5.24 -3.91
C CYS A 132 -1.48 -6.70 -4.29
N VAL A 133 -0.25 -7.03 -4.66
CA VAL A 133 0.09 -8.39 -5.10
C VAL A 133 -0.06 -9.36 -3.93
N GLY A 134 -0.87 -10.41 -4.12
CA GLY A 134 -1.20 -11.39 -3.08
C GLY A 134 -2.43 -11.01 -2.24
N GLU A 135 -2.92 -9.78 -2.34
CA GLU A 135 -4.05 -9.26 -1.57
C GLU A 135 -5.32 -9.16 -2.41
N HIS A 136 -6.48 -9.14 -1.76
CA HIS A 136 -7.79 -8.94 -2.40
C HIS A 136 -8.12 -9.87 -3.59
N GLY A 137 -7.50 -11.06 -3.63
CA GLY A 137 -7.65 -12.03 -4.73
C GLY A 137 -6.70 -11.82 -5.91
N ILE A 138 -5.77 -10.88 -5.82
CA ILE A 138 -4.75 -10.63 -6.84
C ILE A 138 -3.64 -11.69 -6.68
N PRO A 139 -3.28 -12.43 -7.75
CA PRO A 139 -2.29 -13.49 -7.65
C PRO A 139 -0.87 -12.93 -7.50
N VAL A 140 0.00 -13.65 -6.78
CA VAL A 140 1.42 -13.29 -6.63
C VAL A 140 2.18 -13.20 -7.97
N SER A 141 1.69 -13.89 -9.00
CA SER A 141 2.24 -13.82 -10.36
C SER A 141 1.97 -12.49 -11.07
N ALA A 142 1.15 -11.61 -10.50
CA ALA A 142 0.91 -10.27 -11.02
C ALA A 142 2.00 -9.27 -10.60
N TYR A 143 3.03 -9.72 -9.89
CA TYR A 143 4.22 -8.93 -9.58
C TYR A 143 4.86 -8.38 -10.86
N ILE A 144 5.24 -7.09 -10.80
CA ILE A 144 5.91 -6.39 -11.90
C ILE A 144 7.41 -6.44 -11.67
N ASP A 145 8.10 -7.24 -12.48
CA ASP A 145 9.57 -7.24 -12.57
C ASP A 145 10.00 -6.13 -13.54
N ASP A 146 10.20 -4.93 -12.99
CA ASP A 146 10.62 -3.74 -13.73
C ASP A 146 11.93 -3.22 -13.15
N PRO A 147 13.03 -3.25 -13.93
CA PRO A 147 14.33 -2.81 -13.46
C PRO A 147 14.39 -1.32 -13.19
N GLU A 148 13.40 -0.50 -13.56
CA GLU A 148 13.37 0.93 -13.19
C GLU A 148 12.86 1.17 -11.75
N LEU A 149 12.35 0.14 -11.07
CA LEU A 149 11.88 0.25 -9.69
C LEU A 149 13.06 0.19 -8.70
N HIS A 150 13.61 1.37 -8.38
CA HIS A 150 14.80 1.53 -7.54
C HIS A 150 14.56 2.44 -6.30
N GLY A 151 13.46 2.22 -5.57
CA GLY A 151 13.05 3.09 -4.46
C GLY A 151 12.69 4.51 -4.92
N ASP A 152 11.44 4.91 -4.71
CA ASP A 152 10.95 6.24 -5.05
C ASP A 152 11.14 7.22 -3.90
N PHE A 153 11.51 8.45 -4.24
CA PHE A 153 11.68 9.57 -3.31
C PHE A 153 10.78 10.73 -3.73
N SER A 154 9.92 11.17 -2.82
CA SER A 154 9.12 12.38 -3.05
C SER A 154 8.98 13.21 -1.78
N VAL A 155 9.03 14.54 -1.92
CA VAL A 155 8.96 15.45 -0.77
C VAL A 155 7.62 16.19 -0.77
N ARG A 156 6.96 16.19 0.39
CA ARG A 156 5.75 16.98 0.63
C ARG A 156 5.72 17.47 2.08
N ASP A 157 5.49 18.77 2.27
CA ASP A 157 5.29 19.39 3.58
C ASP A 157 6.38 19.05 4.63
N GLY A 158 7.66 19.08 4.22
CA GLY A 158 8.79 18.75 5.09
C GLY A 158 8.93 17.26 5.41
N THR A 159 8.23 16.40 4.66
CA THR A 159 8.35 14.94 4.77
C THR A 159 8.92 14.37 3.48
N LEU A 160 9.99 13.57 3.59
CA LEU A 160 10.50 12.75 2.50
C LEU A 160 9.83 11.37 2.57
N LEU A 161 9.04 11.03 1.55
CA LEU A 161 8.53 9.69 1.34
C LEU A 161 9.62 8.83 0.69
N VAL A 162 9.93 7.70 1.32
CA VAL A 162 10.80 6.63 0.80
C VAL A 162 9.89 5.43 0.54
N TYR A 163 9.64 5.14 -0.74
CA TYR A 163 8.62 4.17 -1.14
C TYR A 163 9.12 3.14 -2.15
N GLY A 164 8.80 1.85 -1.94
CA GLY A 164 9.33 0.74 -2.73
C GLY A 164 10.58 0.11 -2.11
N ASP A 165 11.31 -0.69 -2.87
CA ASP A 165 12.38 -1.54 -2.33
C ASP A 165 13.59 -0.74 -1.83
N ILE A 166 14.20 -1.23 -0.75
CA ILE A 166 15.52 -0.79 -0.29
C ILE A 166 16.55 -1.61 -1.06
N ASP A 167 16.78 -1.24 -2.31
CA ASP A 167 17.75 -1.94 -3.16
C ASP A 167 19.20 -1.58 -2.81
N TRP A 168 20.15 -2.22 -3.47
CA TRP A 168 21.57 -1.99 -3.21
C TRP A 168 22.00 -0.58 -3.64
N GLY A 169 22.66 0.15 -2.73
CA GLY A 169 23.14 1.51 -3.00
C GLY A 169 22.06 2.59 -2.90
N ILE A 170 20.85 2.26 -2.42
CA ILE A 170 19.80 3.25 -2.16
C ILE A 170 20.23 4.28 -1.11
N HIS A 171 21.13 3.93 -0.19
CA HIS A 171 21.64 4.85 0.83
C HIS A 171 22.25 6.12 0.22
N GLU A 172 23.02 6.01 -0.88
CA GLU A 172 23.63 7.17 -1.54
C GLU A 172 22.55 8.09 -2.12
N ARG A 173 21.56 7.52 -2.83
CA ARG A 173 20.43 8.26 -3.40
C ARG A 173 19.55 8.90 -2.32
N PHE A 174 19.35 8.21 -1.20
CA PHE A 174 18.65 8.74 -0.03
C PHE A 174 19.37 9.96 0.56
N THR A 175 20.69 9.89 0.68
CA THR A 175 21.53 10.98 1.19
C THR A 175 21.46 12.19 0.26
N GLU A 176 21.59 11.97 -1.06
CA GLU A 176 21.43 13.01 -2.08
C GLU A 176 20.04 13.66 -2.01
N ALA A 177 18.98 12.87 -1.90
CA ALA A 177 17.62 13.38 -1.78
C ALA A 177 17.42 14.27 -0.55
N LEU A 178 18.06 13.96 0.58
CA LEU A 178 18.03 14.81 1.77
C LEU A 178 18.86 16.07 1.63
N ASP A 179 20.01 16.00 0.97
CA ASP A 179 20.87 17.16 0.71
C ASP A 179 20.17 18.18 -0.20
N ASP A 180 19.43 17.69 -1.18
CA ASP A 180 18.61 18.52 -2.08
C ASP A 180 17.38 19.13 -1.37
N HIS A 181 16.97 18.59 -0.22
CA HIS A 181 15.75 18.99 0.49
C HIS A 181 16.00 19.25 1.98
N GLN A 182 16.82 20.26 2.28
CA GLN A 182 17.21 20.63 3.66
C GLN A 182 16.06 21.00 4.61
N GLY A 183 14.83 21.19 4.11
CA GLY A 183 13.63 21.44 4.92
C GLY A 183 12.93 20.17 5.42
N VAL A 184 13.43 18.98 5.06
CA VAL A 184 12.88 17.71 5.53
C VAL A 184 13.15 17.53 7.02
N ALA A 185 12.10 17.24 7.77
CA ALA A 185 12.15 16.94 9.20
C ALA A 185 11.62 15.54 9.53
N THR A 186 10.96 14.88 8.59
CA THR A 186 10.35 13.56 8.78
C THR A 186 10.57 12.68 7.55
N ILE A 187 10.88 11.41 7.78
CA ILE A 187 10.91 10.37 6.74
C ILE A 187 9.66 9.52 6.88
N ALA A 188 8.93 9.33 5.78
CA ALA A 188 7.78 8.42 5.74
C ALA A 188 8.16 7.18 4.93
N PHE A 189 8.03 5.99 5.50
CA PHE A 189 8.43 4.74 4.86
C PHE A 189 7.24 3.92 4.34
N GLY A 190 7.41 3.29 3.18
CA GLY A 190 6.61 2.15 2.74
C GLY A 190 7.45 1.27 1.82
N SER A 191 7.85 0.10 2.27
CA SER A 191 8.81 -0.76 1.58
C SER A 191 8.64 -2.23 1.95
N ALA A 192 8.83 -3.12 0.98
CA ALA A 192 8.91 -4.56 1.22
C ALA A 192 10.25 -4.98 1.86
N GLY A 193 11.22 -4.05 1.94
CA GLY A 193 12.57 -4.27 2.43
C GLY A 193 13.57 -4.43 1.29
N GLY A 194 14.60 -5.26 1.50
CA GLY A 194 15.71 -5.42 0.57
C GLY A 194 17.05 -5.53 1.31
N SER A 195 18.03 -4.70 0.93
CA SER A 195 19.36 -4.65 1.51
C SER A 195 19.32 -4.24 2.99
N VAL A 196 19.65 -5.20 3.87
CA VAL A 196 19.78 -4.97 5.32
C VAL A 196 20.84 -3.92 5.63
N MET A 197 21.96 -3.94 4.90
CA MET A 197 23.05 -2.99 5.13
C MET A 197 22.66 -1.57 4.73
N ASP A 198 22.02 -1.38 3.57
CA ASP A 198 21.53 -0.07 3.17
C ASP A 198 20.46 0.46 4.13
N ALA A 199 19.58 -0.40 4.65
CA ALA A 199 18.60 0.00 5.66
C ALA A 199 19.24 0.48 6.97
N ILE A 200 20.31 -0.19 7.43
CA ILE A 200 21.10 0.23 8.58
C ILE A 200 21.75 1.59 8.31
N LEU A 201 22.37 1.77 7.14
CA LEU A 201 23.03 3.03 6.77
C LEU A 201 22.03 4.18 6.67
N ILE A 202 20.87 3.97 6.04
CA ILE A 202 19.77 4.94 6.00
C ILE A 202 19.34 5.31 7.42
N GLY A 203 19.14 4.31 8.29
CA GLY A 203 18.75 4.56 9.67
C GLY A 203 19.79 5.36 10.47
N MET A 204 21.07 5.07 10.26
CA MET A 204 22.17 5.87 10.83
C MET A 204 22.16 7.31 10.32
N GLU A 205 21.95 7.52 9.02
CA GLU A 205 21.86 8.86 8.41
C GLU A 205 20.70 9.67 8.99
N ILE A 206 19.52 9.05 9.13
CA ILE A 206 18.34 9.62 9.77
C ILE A 206 18.67 10.05 11.21
N ARG A 207 19.31 9.16 11.98
CA ARG A 207 19.71 9.44 13.37
C ARG A 207 20.69 10.60 13.46
N MET A 208 21.72 10.60 12.61
CA MET A 208 22.74 11.65 12.59
C MET A 208 22.15 13.02 12.28
N ARG A 209 21.14 13.09 11.39
CA ARG A 209 20.42 14.32 11.04
C ARG A 209 19.31 14.70 12.04
N GLY A 210 19.01 13.84 13.01
CA GLY A 210 18.00 14.10 14.03
C GLY A 210 16.55 14.04 13.52
N LEU A 211 16.30 13.35 12.40
CA LEU A 211 15.00 13.33 11.73
C LEU A 211 14.00 12.40 12.43
N ALA A 212 12.71 12.72 12.34
CA ALA A 212 11.63 11.82 12.75
C ALA A 212 11.33 10.80 11.65
N THR A 213 10.71 9.67 12.02
CA THR A 213 10.19 8.67 11.09
C THR A 213 8.71 8.40 11.34
N THR A 214 8.00 8.11 10.25
CA THR A 214 6.61 7.66 10.24
C THR A 214 6.43 6.59 9.19
N LEU A 215 5.30 5.92 9.21
CA LEU A 215 4.91 4.97 8.17
C LEU A 215 3.92 5.65 7.21
N HIS A 216 4.17 5.47 5.91
CA HIS A 216 3.27 5.82 4.81
C HIS A 216 2.50 4.60 4.31
N GLY A 217 3.22 3.50 4.12
CA GLY A 217 2.74 2.20 3.66
C GLY A 217 3.51 1.09 4.37
N PRO A 218 3.19 -0.20 4.11
CA PRO A 218 3.75 -1.31 4.87
C PRO A 218 5.27 -1.28 4.87
N CYS A 219 5.90 -1.62 5.99
CA CYS A 219 7.35 -1.54 6.14
C CYS A 219 7.88 -2.87 6.67
N TYR A 220 8.37 -3.69 5.74
CA TYR A 220 8.70 -5.09 5.99
C TYR A 220 10.20 -5.38 5.84
N SER A 221 10.64 -6.49 6.43
CA SER A 221 12.00 -7.03 6.29
C SER A 221 13.09 -6.06 6.77
N ALA A 222 13.87 -5.49 5.85
CA ALA A 222 14.91 -4.51 6.16
C ALA A 222 14.34 -3.12 6.51
N CYS A 223 13.15 -2.76 6.02
CA CYS A 223 12.57 -1.42 6.20
C CYS A 223 12.43 -0.98 7.67
N PRO A 224 11.95 -1.83 8.60
CA PRO A 224 11.91 -1.48 10.02
C PRO A 224 13.25 -1.00 10.59
N LEU A 225 14.38 -1.51 10.08
CA LEU A 225 15.71 -1.06 10.52
C LEU A 225 15.92 0.41 10.18
N ALA A 226 15.60 0.84 8.96
CA ALA A 226 15.66 2.24 8.56
C ALA A 226 14.68 3.12 9.35
N PHE A 227 13.43 2.65 9.54
CA PHE A 227 12.43 3.33 10.36
C PHE A 227 12.91 3.58 11.80
N MET A 228 13.59 2.60 12.41
CA MET A 228 14.13 2.74 13.76
C MET A 228 15.24 3.78 13.89
N GLY A 229 15.79 4.29 12.79
CA GLY A 229 16.74 5.41 12.77
C GLY A 229 16.19 6.70 13.38
N GLY A 230 14.87 6.92 13.31
CA GLY A 230 14.21 8.15 13.71
C GLY A 230 14.38 8.50 15.20
N THR A 231 14.58 9.79 15.49
CA THR A 231 14.60 10.32 16.87
C THR A 231 13.21 10.26 17.52
N GLU A 232 12.18 10.51 16.71
CA GLU A 232 10.79 10.21 17.00
C GLU A 232 10.26 9.23 15.96
N ARG A 233 9.56 8.19 16.40
CA ARG A 233 9.11 7.07 15.56
C ARG A 233 7.60 6.94 15.75
N ARG A 234 6.85 7.58 14.85
CA ARG A 234 5.40 7.80 14.99
C ARG A 234 4.62 6.82 14.11
N ILE A 235 3.62 6.16 14.68
CA ILE A 235 2.69 5.30 13.95
C ILE A 235 1.27 5.81 14.13
N TRP A 236 0.59 6.09 13.02
CA TRP A 236 -0.80 6.53 13.02
C TRP A 236 -1.74 5.33 12.86
N MET A 237 -2.90 5.35 13.52
CA MET A 237 -3.92 4.33 13.33
C MET A 237 -4.67 4.62 12.03
N GLY A 238 -4.72 3.61 11.15
CA GLY A 238 -5.43 3.58 9.88
C GLY A 238 -5.48 2.15 9.35
N PRO A 239 -5.85 1.90 8.08
CA PRO A 239 -5.84 0.56 7.47
C PRO A 239 -4.50 -0.20 7.61
N GLY A 240 -3.42 0.54 7.85
CA GLY A 240 -2.13 0.02 8.26
C GLY A 240 -1.08 0.85 7.54
N PRO A 241 0.00 1.18 8.25
CA PRO A 241 1.12 0.32 7.92
C PRO A 241 1.75 -0.37 9.11
N HIS A 242 1.93 -1.68 8.94
CA HIS A 242 2.55 -2.55 9.93
C HIS A 242 4.06 -2.63 9.70
N LEU A 243 4.78 -2.87 10.79
CA LEU A 243 6.16 -3.35 10.75
C LEU A 243 6.13 -4.88 10.67
N GLY A 244 6.99 -5.44 9.83
CA GLY A 244 7.11 -6.89 9.67
C GLY A 244 8.56 -7.33 9.65
N PHE A 245 8.84 -8.43 10.34
CA PHE A 245 10.16 -8.98 10.54
C PHE A 245 10.20 -10.43 10.10
N HIS A 246 11.31 -10.86 9.50
CA HIS A 246 11.62 -12.26 9.25
C HIS A 246 13.13 -12.45 9.30
N ARG A 247 13.60 -13.69 9.17
CA ARG A 247 15.02 -14.03 9.14
C ARG A 247 15.72 -13.39 7.94
N VAL A 248 16.88 -12.79 8.15
CA VAL A 248 17.74 -12.31 7.04
C VAL A 248 18.00 -13.47 6.09
N TYR A 249 17.96 -13.22 4.78
CA TYR A 249 18.25 -14.22 3.76
C TYR A 249 19.12 -13.64 2.66
N THR A 250 19.80 -14.54 1.96
CA THR A 250 20.53 -14.23 0.73
C THR A 250 19.98 -15.13 -0.39
N THR A 251 20.55 -15.03 -1.59
CA THR A 251 20.28 -15.98 -2.67
C THR A 251 20.57 -17.44 -2.30
N SER A 252 21.34 -17.68 -1.23
CA SER A 252 21.64 -19.02 -0.70
C SER A 252 20.63 -19.53 0.33
N GLY A 253 19.62 -18.73 0.67
CA GLY A 253 18.59 -19.06 1.68
C GLY A 253 18.73 -18.24 2.97
N ALA A 254 18.01 -18.67 4.01
CA ALA A 254 18.00 -18.02 5.31
C ALA A 254 19.40 -18.03 5.95
N VAL A 255 19.83 -16.86 6.42
CA VAL A 255 21.09 -16.70 7.14
C VAL A 255 20.97 -17.36 8.53
N PRO A 256 21.99 -18.11 8.99
CA PRO A 256 22.05 -18.66 10.34
C PRO A 256 21.91 -17.57 11.42
N LEU A 257 21.22 -17.86 12.53
CA LEU A 257 20.98 -16.87 13.60
C LEU A 257 22.24 -16.48 14.38
N ASP A 258 23.32 -17.24 14.26
CA ASP A 258 24.64 -16.99 14.85
C ASP A 258 25.60 -16.26 13.89
N ASP A 259 25.13 -15.88 12.70
CA ASP A 259 25.87 -15.07 11.73
C ASP A 259 26.14 -13.64 12.24
N GLU A 260 27.25 -13.06 11.80
CA GLU A 260 27.68 -11.71 12.21
C GLU A 260 26.66 -10.61 11.87
N ILE A 261 25.79 -10.83 10.86
CA ILE A 261 24.76 -9.85 10.51
C ILE A 261 23.79 -9.59 11.67
N TYR A 262 23.45 -10.60 12.46
CA TYR A 262 22.54 -10.43 13.61
C TYR A 262 23.22 -9.70 14.77
N ASP A 263 24.53 -9.86 14.94
CA ASP A 263 25.33 -9.05 15.88
C ASP A 263 25.41 -7.58 15.43
N GLN A 264 25.60 -7.35 14.13
CA GLN A 264 25.58 -5.99 13.55
C GLN A 264 24.20 -5.33 13.73
N ILE A 265 23.11 -6.04 13.44
CA ILE A 265 21.74 -5.56 13.70
C ILE A 265 21.57 -5.25 15.18
N GLY A 266 21.97 -6.16 16.08
CA GLY A 266 21.85 -5.94 17.53
C GLY A 266 22.57 -4.68 18.00
N LYS A 267 23.81 -4.45 17.54
CA LYS A 267 24.57 -3.23 17.83
C LYS A 267 23.89 -1.98 17.26
N TYR A 268 23.39 -2.05 16.04
CA TYR A 268 22.64 -0.96 15.42
C TYR A 268 21.39 -0.60 16.23
N LEU A 269 20.60 -1.58 16.64
CA LEU A 269 19.38 -1.35 17.44
C LEU A 269 19.70 -0.63 18.76
N VAL A 270 20.76 -1.05 19.45
CA VAL A 270 21.24 -0.38 20.66
C VAL A 270 21.61 1.08 20.39
N LEU A 271 22.31 1.37 19.28
CA LEU A 271 22.65 2.75 18.88
C LEU A 271 21.41 3.60 18.57
N MET A 272 20.29 2.97 18.20
CA MET A 272 19.03 3.64 17.92
C MET A 272 18.11 3.74 19.14
N ASP A 273 18.59 3.43 20.34
CA ASP A 273 17.75 3.37 21.56
C ASP A 273 16.58 2.38 21.41
N VAL A 274 16.84 1.22 20.81
CA VAL A 274 15.90 0.10 20.69
C VAL A 274 16.44 -1.12 21.43
N ASP A 275 15.61 -1.78 22.24
CA ASP A 275 15.95 -3.08 22.85
C ASP A 275 16.08 -4.13 21.74
N PRO A 276 17.29 -4.68 21.52
CA PRO A 276 17.50 -5.62 20.42
C PRO A 276 16.80 -6.97 20.65
N LEU A 277 16.52 -7.37 21.90
CA LEU A 277 16.07 -8.74 22.19
C LEU A 277 14.70 -9.05 21.57
N PRO A 278 13.64 -8.23 21.74
CA PRO A 278 12.36 -8.50 21.10
C PRO A 278 12.46 -8.49 19.58
N VAL A 279 13.17 -7.52 19.01
CA VAL A 279 13.32 -7.38 17.55
C VAL A 279 14.02 -8.58 16.92
N LEU A 280 15.16 -9.00 17.48
CA LEU A 280 15.89 -10.18 17.01
C LEU A 280 15.05 -11.46 17.16
N LYS A 281 14.24 -11.57 18.21
CA LYS A 281 13.31 -12.69 18.40
C LYS A 281 12.20 -12.69 17.35
N TRP A 282 11.63 -11.52 17.01
CA TRP A 282 10.64 -11.40 15.94
C TRP A 282 11.24 -11.83 14.60
N MET A 283 12.44 -11.34 14.26
CA MET A 283 13.16 -11.77 13.06
C MET A 283 13.39 -13.29 13.06
N ALA A 284 13.84 -13.87 14.16
CA ALA A 284 14.08 -15.31 14.27
C ALA A 284 12.81 -16.19 14.19
N SER A 285 11.63 -15.60 14.42
CA SER A 285 10.37 -16.35 14.52
C SER A 285 9.64 -16.59 13.19
N ALA A 286 10.10 -16.00 12.09
CA ALA A 286 9.51 -16.15 10.77
C ALA A 286 10.57 -16.48 9.72
N GLU A 287 10.34 -17.51 8.93
CA GLU A 287 11.20 -17.83 7.77
C GLU A 287 11.11 -16.73 6.69
N PRO A 288 12.04 -16.66 5.72
CA PRO A 288 12.04 -15.62 4.70
C PRO A 288 10.76 -15.54 3.85
N SER A 289 10.00 -16.62 3.74
CA SER A 289 8.70 -16.68 3.05
C SER A 289 7.52 -16.29 3.94
N GLU A 290 7.76 -16.01 5.22
CA GLU A 290 6.79 -15.67 6.23
C GLU A 290 7.05 -14.25 6.76
N MET A 291 6.16 -13.76 7.62
CA MET A 291 6.33 -12.45 8.25
C MET A 291 5.80 -12.48 9.68
N HIS A 292 6.66 -12.15 10.63
CA HIS A 292 6.24 -11.82 11.99
C HIS A 292 5.81 -10.35 12.03
N LYS A 293 4.55 -10.09 12.35
CA LYS A 293 3.99 -8.74 12.51
C LYS A 293 3.62 -8.55 13.99
N PRO A 294 4.43 -7.84 14.80
CA PRO A 294 4.10 -7.60 16.20
C PRO A 294 2.80 -6.79 16.32
N GLU A 295 2.05 -7.03 17.39
CA GLU A 295 0.92 -6.18 17.74
C GLU A 295 1.42 -4.77 18.12
N LEU A 296 0.58 -3.75 17.93
CA LEU A 296 0.99 -2.35 18.14
C LEU A 296 1.52 -2.10 19.56
N GLU A 297 0.94 -2.76 20.56
CA GLU A 297 1.33 -2.67 21.97
C GLU A 297 2.76 -3.20 22.22
N GLU A 298 3.23 -4.12 21.38
CA GLU A 298 4.55 -4.75 21.51
C GLU A 298 5.68 -3.83 20.99
N LEU A 299 5.36 -2.79 20.23
CA LEU A 299 6.35 -1.93 19.56
C LEU A 299 6.94 -0.85 20.48
N CYS A 300 6.22 -0.42 21.52
CA CYS A 300 6.61 0.75 22.31
C CYS A 300 7.63 0.42 23.40
N VAL A 301 7.44 -0.70 24.12
CA VAL A 301 8.34 -1.13 25.20
C VAL A 301 9.79 -1.30 24.73
N PRO A 302 10.08 -1.99 23.61
CA PRO A 302 11.43 -2.07 23.08
C PRO A 302 11.91 -0.77 22.43
N GLY A 303 11.09 0.28 22.38
CA GLY A 303 11.44 1.55 21.75
C GLY A 303 11.30 1.58 20.23
N VAL A 304 10.83 0.52 19.58
CA VAL A 304 10.66 0.47 18.11
C VAL A 304 9.78 1.62 17.61
N ALA A 305 8.69 1.91 18.30
CA ALA A 305 7.93 3.15 18.14
C ALA A 305 8.04 4.01 19.41
N THR A 306 8.14 5.33 19.25
CA THR A 306 8.12 6.27 20.39
C THR A 306 6.72 6.84 20.63
N TRP A 307 5.85 6.76 19.63
CA TRP A 307 4.46 7.16 19.71
C TRP A 307 3.61 6.33 18.74
N ILE A 308 2.49 5.82 19.23
CA ILE A 308 1.49 5.13 18.43
C ILE A 308 0.13 5.71 18.80
N GLN A 309 -0.61 6.21 17.80
CA GLN A 309 -1.90 6.82 18.01
C GLN A 309 -2.81 5.90 18.86
N ARG A 310 -3.29 6.41 20.00
CA ARG A 310 -4.17 5.70 20.96
C ARG A 310 -3.59 4.44 21.64
N THR A 311 -2.32 4.10 21.40
CA THR A 311 -1.67 2.94 22.03
C THR A 311 -0.58 3.37 23.02
N CYS A 312 0.36 4.23 22.59
CA CYS A 312 1.46 4.68 23.45
C CYS A 312 2.03 6.03 23.03
N GLY A 313 2.76 6.68 23.94
CA GLY A 313 3.34 8.00 23.75
C GLY A 313 3.17 8.87 24.99
N PHE A 314 4.08 9.82 25.18
CA PHE A 314 4.00 10.80 26.29
C PHE A 314 2.78 11.72 26.14
#